data_AF-A0A5D3DGI9-F1
#
_entry.id   AF-A0A5D3DGI9-F1
#
_cell.length_a   1.000
_cell.length_b   1.000
_cell.length_c   1.000
_cell.angle_alpha   90.00
_cell.angle_beta   90.00
_cell.angle_gamma   90.00
#
_symmetry.space_group_name_H-M   'P 1'
#
loop_
_entity.id
_entity.type
_entity.pdbx_description
1 polymer ?
#
loop_
_entity_poly.entity_id
_entity_poly.type
_entity_poly.pdbx_seq_one_letter_code
_entity_poly.pdbx_strand_id
1 'polypeptide(L)'
;MTEIPSNNMKITTIPLTDHAVFPSTAESSPSSPSLRGSLWKPHTLGNLRSGCRPLIVVLLLAIYGGSGVFAEIRKPKNVQVAVQAKWSGTSVLLEAGELLAKEQKDLYWEFIEVWLREEGNDADADAPTAKACLKKILKHGRSLLNEPLASLYEFSLVLRSASPRLVLYQQLADESLSSFPLPEENNSNIVGEGNESIERKISGTSVVGLKPKTPGGKCCWVDTGGSLFFDVPELLTWLQNPAESVGDSIQPPDLYDFDHIHFGSSSRSRLAILYGALGTYCFKQFHVTLVNAAKEGKVRYVVRPVIPSGCEVKINSCGAVGARGSLNLGGYGVELALKNMEYKAMDDSAIKKGQFSFGVYSEVI
;
A
#
# COMPACT_ATOMS: atom_id res chain seq x y z
N MET A 1 27.74 2.42 13.70
CA MET A 1 26.76 3.42 14.15
C MET A 1 27.06 4.69 13.38
N THR A 2 26.48 4.82 12.20
CA THR A 2 26.73 5.92 11.26
C THR A 2 25.54 6.85 11.30
N GLU A 3 25.78 8.10 11.69
CA GLU A 3 24.77 9.16 11.74
C GLU A 3 24.24 9.47 10.33
N ILE A 4 22.92 9.52 10.20
CA ILE A 4 22.22 10.02 9.01
C ILE A 4 21.92 11.50 9.27
N PRO A 5 22.30 12.44 8.38
CA PRO A 5 22.17 13.87 8.63
C PRO A 5 20.70 14.35 8.63
N SER A 6 20.38 15.18 9.62
CA SER A 6 19.04 15.64 10.04
C SER A 6 18.26 16.56 9.09
N ASN A 7 18.62 16.67 7.80
CA ASN A 7 18.03 17.69 6.90
C ASN A 7 16.90 17.20 5.97
N ASN A 8 16.28 16.06 6.28
CA ASN A 8 15.41 15.37 5.31
C ASN A 8 13.97 15.11 5.78
N MET A 9 13.47 15.85 6.77
CA MET A 9 12.17 15.61 7.38
C MET A 9 11.18 16.75 7.07
N LYS A 10 10.10 16.43 6.34
CA LYS A 10 8.97 17.34 6.16
C LYS A 10 7.80 16.82 6.98
N ILE A 11 7.55 17.47 8.11
CA ILE A 11 6.37 17.22 8.96
C ILE A 11 5.24 18.07 8.39
N THR A 12 4.17 17.43 7.91
CA THR A 12 2.98 18.15 7.44
C THR A 12 1.85 17.95 8.44
N THR A 13 1.49 19.01 9.16
CA THR A 13 0.29 19.05 9.99
C THR A 13 -0.88 19.53 9.12
N ILE A 14 -1.89 18.68 8.92
CA ILE A 14 -3.08 19.04 8.13
C ILE A 14 -4.18 19.48 9.10
N PRO A 15 -4.66 20.74 9.06
CA PRO A 15 -5.87 21.15 9.76
C PRO A 15 -7.10 20.66 8.98
N LEU A 16 -8.06 20.05 9.68
CA LEU A 16 -9.33 19.61 9.11
C LEU A 16 -10.25 20.81 8.90
N THR A 17 -10.45 21.20 7.64
CA THR A 17 -11.67 21.87 7.18
C THR A 17 -12.24 21.11 5.98
N ASP A 18 -13.49 20.71 6.17
CA ASP A 18 -14.54 20.31 5.23
C ASP A 18 -14.47 18.99 4.41
N HIS A 19 -15.46 18.15 4.79
CA HIS A 19 -16.30 17.28 3.98
C HIS A 19 -15.67 16.24 3.04
N ALA A 20 -15.64 14.99 3.53
CA ALA A 20 -15.95 13.82 2.71
C ALA A 20 -16.82 12.86 3.52
N VAL A 21 -18.05 12.66 3.02
CA VAL A 21 -19.04 11.70 3.53
C VAL A 21 -18.59 10.29 3.19
N PHE A 22 -18.52 9.40 4.18
CA PHE A 22 -18.52 7.95 3.99
C PHE A 22 -19.68 7.34 4.79
N PRO A 23 -20.44 6.39 4.21
CA PRO A 23 -21.61 5.81 4.83
C PRO A 23 -21.22 4.71 5.83
N SER A 24 -21.91 4.67 6.97
CA SER A 24 -21.79 3.60 7.97
C SER A 24 -22.57 2.37 7.53
N THR A 25 -21.90 1.23 7.40
CA THR A 25 -22.54 -0.09 7.27
C THR A 25 -22.94 -0.62 8.64
N ALA A 26 -24.22 -0.93 8.82
CA ALA A 26 -24.75 -1.63 9.99
C ALA A 26 -24.54 -3.15 9.87
N GLU A 27 -24.14 -3.76 10.98
CA GLU A 27 -24.11 -5.21 11.21
C GLU A 27 -25.52 -5.80 11.15
N SER A 28 -25.66 -6.95 10.49
CA SER A 28 -26.81 -7.84 10.66
C SER A 28 -26.32 -9.25 10.91
N SER A 29 -26.89 -9.88 11.95
CA SER A 29 -26.78 -11.31 12.23
C SER A 29 -28.18 -11.96 12.12
N PRO A 30 -28.28 -13.28 11.86
CA PRO A 30 -29.47 -13.87 11.26
C PRO A 30 -30.36 -14.64 12.25
N SER A 31 -31.67 -14.68 12.00
CA SER A 31 -32.55 -15.73 12.52
C SER A 31 -33.78 -15.92 11.62
N SER A 32 -33.99 -17.17 11.22
CA SER A 32 -35.06 -17.75 10.40
C SER A 32 -36.33 -18.09 11.25
N PRO A 33 -37.32 -18.86 10.75
CA PRO A 33 -38.33 -18.50 9.75
C PRO A 33 -39.78 -18.54 10.29
N SER A 34 -40.72 -18.12 9.45
CA SER A 34 -42.16 -17.98 9.70
C SER A 34 -42.91 -19.29 9.99
N LEU A 35 -43.84 -19.25 10.96
CA LEU A 35 -44.96 -20.17 11.06
C LEU A 35 -46.30 -19.43 11.18
N ARG A 36 -47.29 -20.03 10.52
CA ARG A 36 -48.66 -19.59 10.21
C ARG A 36 -49.59 -19.94 11.40
N GLY A 37 -50.52 -19.05 11.77
CA GLY A 37 -51.54 -19.36 12.79
C GLY A 37 -52.61 -18.27 12.99
N SER A 38 -53.79 -18.50 12.39
CA SER A 38 -55.17 -18.19 12.84
C SER A 38 -55.41 -17.14 13.93
N LEU A 39 -56.12 -16.05 13.61
CA LEU A 39 -57.60 -15.89 13.74
C LEU A 39 -58.09 -15.78 15.18
N TRP A 40 -58.24 -14.55 15.72
CA TRP A 40 -59.28 -14.18 16.70
C TRP A 40 -59.67 -12.69 16.51
N LYS A 41 -60.95 -12.44 16.21
CA LYS A 41 -61.63 -11.13 16.40
C LYS A 41 -62.10 -11.06 17.87
N PRO A 42 -62.30 -9.87 18.45
CA PRO A 42 -63.69 -9.44 18.59
C PRO A 42 -63.93 -7.92 18.46
N HIS A 43 -65.13 -7.65 17.92
CA HIS A 43 -66.13 -6.65 18.29
C HIS A 43 -65.80 -5.16 18.45
N THR A 44 -66.45 -4.42 17.56
CA THR A 44 -66.87 -3.02 17.61
C THR A 44 -67.71 -2.67 18.83
N LEU A 45 -67.48 -1.51 19.45
CA LEU A 45 -68.52 -0.76 20.14
C LEU A 45 -68.25 0.75 20.13
N GLY A 46 -69.22 1.50 19.59
CA GLY A 46 -69.68 2.77 20.15
C GLY A 46 -68.83 4.02 19.93
N ASN A 47 -69.20 4.81 18.93
CA ASN A 47 -68.97 6.26 18.93
C ASN A 47 -69.65 6.91 20.15
N LEU A 48 -68.95 7.77 20.88
CA LEU A 48 -69.59 8.88 21.61
C LEU A 48 -68.69 10.12 21.63
N ARG A 49 -69.22 11.20 21.05
CA ARG A 49 -68.69 12.56 21.02
C ARG A 49 -68.27 13.05 22.41
N SER A 50 -67.04 13.55 22.54
CA SER A 50 -66.73 14.65 23.48
C SER A 50 -65.40 15.30 23.07
N GLY A 51 -65.49 16.26 22.15
CA GLY A 51 -64.37 17.07 21.72
C GLY A 51 -63.99 18.06 22.83
N CYS A 52 -62.86 17.80 23.50
CA CYS A 52 -62.00 18.77 24.21
C CYS A 52 -60.86 18.07 25.00
N ARG A 53 -60.86 16.74 25.14
CA ARG A 53 -59.81 16.02 25.89
C ARG A 53 -58.49 15.67 25.17
N PRO A 54 -58.36 15.56 23.84
CA PRO A 54 -57.06 15.21 23.24
C PRO A 54 -56.10 16.41 23.16
N LEU A 55 -56.62 17.65 23.19
CA LEU A 55 -55.80 18.88 23.10
C LEU A 55 -54.96 19.13 24.35
N ILE A 56 -55.49 18.82 25.54
CA ILE A 56 -54.77 19.02 26.81
C ILE A 56 -53.63 17.99 26.96
N VAL A 57 -53.83 16.74 26.51
CA VAL A 57 -52.80 15.70 26.55
C VAL A 57 -51.68 16.01 25.54
N VAL A 58 -52.01 16.53 24.36
CA VAL A 58 -51.03 16.97 23.37
C VAL A 58 -50.27 18.22 23.86
N LEU A 59 -50.95 19.17 24.53
CA LEU A 59 -50.28 20.33 25.15
C LEU A 59 -49.38 19.93 26.31
N LEU A 60 -49.79 18.99 27.18
CA LEU A 60 -48.96 18.51 28.28
C LEU A 60 -47.75 17.70 27.77
N LEU A 61 -47.90 16.93 26.69
CA LEU A 61 -46.77 16.26 26.02
C LEU A 61 -45.84 17.26 25.31
N ALA A 62 -46.38 18.34 24.74
CA ALA A 62 -45.58 19.40 24.13
C ALA A 62 -44.81 20.22 25.19
N ILE A 63 -45.38 20.43 26.38
CA ILE A 63 -44.74 21.14 27.49
C ILE A 63 -43.69 20.25 28.20
N TYR A 64 -43.91 18.92 28.28
CA TYR A 64 -42.91 17.98 28.80
C TYR A 64 -41.82 17.58 27.80
N GLY A 65 -41.99 17.86 26.50
CA GLY A 65 -40.99 17.57 25.46
C GLY A 65 -39.82 18.57 25.37
N GLY A 66 -39.82 19.63 26.19
CA GLY A 66 -38.93 20.78 26.04
C GLY A 66 -37.57 20.72 26.77
N SER A 67 -37.19 19.58 27.37
CA SER A 67 -35.87 19.45 28.01
C SER A 67 -35.11 18.22 27.52
N GLY A 68 -35.08 18.04 26.19
CA GLY A 68 -34.00 17.31 25.57
C GLY A 68 -32.72 18.10 25.73
N VAL A 69 -31.95 17.83 26.79
CA VAL A 69 -30.54 18.23 26.84
C VAL A 69 -29.87 17.51 25.67
N PHE A 70 -29.67 18.23 24.56
CA PHE A 70 -28.76 17.78 23.51
C PHE A 70 -27.37 17.75 24.16
N ALA A 71 -26.99 16.58 24.67
CA ALA A 71 -25.61 16.32 25.01
C ALA A 71 -24.83 16.37 23.68
N GLU A 72 -24.23 17.50 23.40
CA GLU A 72 -23.26 17.62 22.32
C GLU A 72 -22.13 16.65 22.64
N ILE A 73 -22.10 15.51 21.93
CA ILE A 73 -21.01 14.54 22.04
C ILE A 73 -19.77 15.26 21.56
N ARG A 74 -18.99 15.80 22.50
CA ARG A 74 -17.72 16.47 22.21
C ARG A 74 -16.86 15.50 21.41
N LYS A 75 -16.62 15.83 20.14
CA LYS A 75 -15.71 15.04 19.31
C LYS A 75 -14.34 15.00 19.98
N PRO A 76 -13.72 13.82 20.12
CA PRO A 76 -12.42 13.73 20.75
C PRO A 76 -11.39 14.51 19.92
N LYS A 77 -10.60 15.35 20.59
CA LYS A 77 -9.50 16.09 19.95
C LYS A 77 -8.32 15.15 19.82
N ASN A 78 -8.17 14.55 18.64
CA ASN A 78 -7.11 13.58 18.36
C ASN A 78 -6.00 14.24 17.54
N VAL A 79 -4.74 13.95 17.88
CA VAL A 79 -3.57 14.29 17.07
C VAL A 79 -3.14 13.03 16.34
N GLN A 80 -3.05 13.10 15.01
CA GLN A 80 -2.56 12.00 14.16
C GLN A 80 -1.25 12.42 13.51
N VAL A 81 -0.25 11.56 13.57
CA VAL A 81 1.07 11.79 12.97
C VAL A 81 1.43 10.56 12.15
N ALA A 82 1.92 10.78 10.93
CA ALA A 82 2.38 9.74 10.03
C ALA A 82 3.73 10.11 9.42
N VAL A 83 4.68 9.17 9.39
CA VAL A 83 5.95 9.33 8.68
C VAL A 83 5.83 8.74 7.29
N GLN A 84 6.15 9.55 6.29
CA GLN A 84 6.15 9.16 4.88
C GLN A 84 7.58 9.04 4.34
N ALA A 85 7.81 8.01 3.53
CA ALA A 85 9.03 7.85 2.78
C ALA A 85 9.14 8.91 1.67
N LYS A 86 10.37 9.15 1.21
CA LYS A 86 10.64 10.04 0.07
C LYS A 86 10.34 9.40 -1.29
N TRP A 87 10.32 8.07 -1.34
CA TRP A 87 10.07 7.30 -2.56
C TRP A 87 8.60 6.91 -2.69
N SER A 88 8.22 6.52 -3.90
CA SER A 88 6.85 6.07 -4.22
C SER A 88 6.52 4.71 -3.59
N GLY A 89 5.22 4.43 -3.45
CA GLY A 89 4.70 3.15 -2.99
C GLY A 89 5.29 1.97 -3.77
N THR A 90 5.58 0.89 -3.05
CA THR A 90 6.21 -0.33 -3.54
C THR A 90 5.26 -1.51 -3.37
N SER A 91 5.32 -2.51 -4.24
CA SER A 91 4.37 -3.64 -4.15
C SER A 91 4.61 -4.48 -2.89
N VAL A 92 3.55 -4.72 -2.12
CA VAL A 92 3.58 -5.63 -0.96
C VAL A 92 3.97 -7.05 -1.39
N LEU A 93 3.52 -7.49 -2.57
CA LEU A 93 3.85 -8.81 -3.11
C LEU A 93 5.36 -8.95 -3.38
N LEU A 94 5.98 -7.92 -3.93
CA LEU A 94 7.43 -7.94 -4.21
C LEU A 94 8.23 -7.83 -2.90
N GLU A 95 7.79 -7.01 -1.95
CA GLU A 95 8.44 -6.93 -0.64
C GLU A 95 8.40 -8.26 0.13
N ALA A 96 7.29 -8.98 0.03
CA ALA A 96 7.16 -10.33 0.57
C ALA A 96 8.25 -11.27 0.05
N GLY A 97 8.47 -11.30 -1.27
CA GLY A 97 9.55 -12.08 -1.88
C GLY A 97 10.94 -11.67 -1.36
N GLU A 98 11.20 -10.36 -1.26
CA GLU A 98 12.49 -9.86 -0.74
C GLU A 98 12.74 -10.22 0.73
N LEU A 99 11.70 -10.20 1.57
CA LEU A 99 11.82 -10.59 2.96
C LEU A 99 12.14 -12.08 3.12
N LEU A 100 11.55 -12.93 2.29
CA LEU A 100 11.86 -14.37 2.26
C LEU A 100 13.29 -14.61 1.78
N ALA A 101 13.72 -13.91 0.73
CA ALA A 101 15.08 -14.01 0.20
C ALA A 101 16.16 -13.61 1.22
N LYS A 102 15.83 -12.69 2.13
CA LYS A 102 16.72 -12.24 3.20
C LYS A 102 17.02 -13.35 4.22
N GLU A 103 16.07 -14.25 4.45
CA GLU A 103 16.26 -15.41 5.32
C GLU A 103 17.06 -16.50 4.58
N GLN A 104 16.59 -16.92 3.41
CA GLN A 104 17.28 -17.87 2.55
C GLN A 104 16.98 -17.58 1.09
N LYS A 105 18.03 -17.55 0.26
CA LYS A 105 17.94 -17.20 -1.17
C LYS A 105 16.99 -18.10 -1.96
N ASP A 106 16.89 -19.38 -1.58
CA ASP A 106 16.03 -20.36 -2.26
C ASP A 106 14.53 -20.08 -2.06
N LEU A 107 14.15 -19.55 -0.88
CA LEU A 107 12.76 -19.26 -0.54
C LEU A 107 12.13 -18.22 -1.47
N TYR A 108 12.96 -17.34 -2.06
CA TYR A 108 12.49 -16.41 -3.09
C TYR A 108 11.87 -17.18 -4.25
N TRP A 109 12.58 -18.16 -4.81
CA TRP A 109 12.13 -18.94 -5.95
C TRP A 109 10.97 -19.86 -5.60
N GLU A 110 10.99 -20.49 -4.44
CA GLU A 110 9.86 -21.29 -3.96
C GLU A 110 8.58 -20.46 -3.85
N PHE A 111 8.69 -19.22 -3.36
CA PHE A 111 7.57 -18.28 -3.30
C PHE A 111 7.03 -17.91 -4.69
N ILE A 112 7.91 -17.60 -5.65
CA ILE A 112 7.52 -17.32 -7.04
C ILE A 112 6.75 -18.51 -7.64
N GLU A 113 7.27 -19.73 -7.49
CA GLU A 113 6.67 -20.95 -8.05
C GLU A 113 5.30 -21.27 -7.44
N VAL A 114 5.16 -21.15 -6.12
CA VAL A 114 3.87 -21.32 -5.42
C VAL A 114 2.86 -20.28 -5.91
N TRP A 115 3.29 -19.01 -6.01
CA TRP A 115 2.42 -17.93 -6.46
C TRP A 115 1.93 -18.13 -7.90
N LEU A 116 2.84 -18.44 -8.83
CA LEU A 116 2.53 -18.64 -10.25
C LEU A 116 1.61 -19.84 -10.50
N ARG A 117 1.69 -20.87 -9.65
CA ARG A 117 0.81 -22.07 -9.72
C ARG A 117 -0.62 -21.74 -9.32
N GLU A 118 -0.80 -20.94 -8.27
CA GLU A 118 -2.12 -20.61 -7.74
C GLU A 118 -2.81 -19.45 -8.45
N GLU A 119 -2.06 -18.56 -9.10
CA GLU A 119 -2.61 -17.44 -9.88
C GLU A 119 -3.58 -17.90 -11.00
N GLY A 120 -3.43 -19.12 -11.51
CA GLY A 120 -4.32 -19.69 -12.54
C GLY A 120 -5.71 -20.10 -12.04
N ASN A 121 -5.92 -20.19 -10.73
CA ASN A 121 -7.16 -20.74 -10.14
C ASN A 121 -8.15 -19.67 -9.65
N ASP A 122 -7.75 -18.39 -9.62
CA ASP A 122 -8.54 -17.29 -9.04
C ASP A 122 -9.32 -16.47 -10.08
N ALA A 123 -9.62 -17.06 -11.25
CA ALA A 123 -10.31 -16.37 -12.35
C ALA A 123 -11.76 -15.96 -12.05
N ASP A 124 -12.34 -16.36 -10.91
CA ASP A 124 -13.77 -16.21 -10.57
C ASP A 124 -14.06 -15.38 -9.30
N ALA A 125 -13.13 -14.56 -8.82
CA ALA A 125 -13.39 -13.65 -7.70
C ALA A 125 -13.35 -12.19 -8.15
N ASP A 126 -14.41 -11.42 -7.81
CA ASP A 126 -14.42 -9.95 -7.85
C ASP A 126 -13.07 -9.37 -7.44
N ALA A 127 -12.65 -8.27 -8.08
CA ALA A 127 -11.33 -7.65 -7.88
C ALA A 127 -10.93 -7.69 -6.38
N PRO A 128 -9.97 -8.55 -6.00
CA PRO A 128 -9.78 -8.86 -4.59
C PRO A 128 -9.37 -7.61 -3.85
N THR A 129 -10.06 -7.32 -2.74
CA THR A 129 -9.75 -6.18 -1.87
C THR A 129 -8.29 -6.24 -1.43
N ALA A 130 -7.63 -5.10 -1.22
CA ALA A 130 -6.24 -5.04 -0.76
C ALA A 130 -5.98 -5.94 0.48
N LYS A 131 -6.97 -6.05 1.38
CA LYS A 131 -6.95 -6.96 2.53
C LYS A 131 -6.93 -8.44 2.15
N ALA A 132 -7.71 -8.85 1.15
CA ALA A 132 -7.74 -10.22 0.66
C ALA A 132 -6.39 -10.61 0.02
N CYS A 133 -5.81 -9.70 -0.77
CA CYS A 133 -4.48 -9.86 -1.33
C CYS A 133 -3.39 -9.96 -0.26
N LEU A 134 -3.42 -9.08 0.75
CA LEU A 134 -2.48 -9.17 1.87
C LEU A 134 -2.60 -10.52 2.60
N LYS A 135 -3.82 -10.98 2.86
CA LYS A 135 -4.06 -12.29 3.48
C LYS A 135 -3.52 -13.43 2.62
N LYS A 136 -3.68 -13.35 1.29
CA LYS A 136 -3.11 -14.33 0.35
C LYS A 136 -1.58 -14.33 0.38
N ILE A 137 -0.96 -13.15 0.31
CA ILE A 137 0.51 -12.98 0.39
C ILE A 137 1.06 -13.56 1.71
N LEU A 138 0.42 -13.23 2.83
CA LEU A 138 0.81 -13.76 4.14
C LEU A 138 0.63 -15.27 4.20
N LYS A 139 -0.47 -15.82 3.68
CA LYS A 139 -0.70 -17.27 3.65
C LYS A 139 0.44 -18.00 2.92
N HIS A 140 0.83 -17.54 1.73
CA HIS A 140 1.92 -18.17 0.96
C HIS A 140 3.29 -17.97 1.60
N GLY A 141 3.59 -16.77 2.11
CA GLY A 141 4.86 -16.52 2.79
C GLY A 141 5.01 -17.35 4.07
N ARG A 142 3.95 -17.44 4.88
CA ARG A 142 3.94 -18.24 6.12
C ARG A 142 4.09 -19.74 5.85
N SER A 143 3.54 -20.26 4.75
CA SER A 143 3.68 -21.70 4.42
C SER A 143 5.12 -22.13 4.11
N LEU A 144 6.02 -21.19 3.85
CA LEU A 144 7.44 -21.44 3.56
C LEU A 144 8.33 -21.26 4.81
N LEU A 145 7.77 -20.79 5.93
CA LEU A 145 8.52 -20.42 7.13
C LEU A 145 8.08 -21.24 8.35
N ASN A 146 8.96 -21.34 9.34
CA ASN A 146 8.58 -21.83 10.67
C ASN A 146 7.78 -20.76 11.44
N GLU A 147 7.06 -21.15 12.51
CA GLU A 147 6.19 -20.21 13.23
C GLU A 147 6.88 -18.94 13.75
N PRO A 148 8.07 -19.00 14.41
CA PRO A 148 8.76 -17.78 14.84
C PRO A 148 9.13 -16.84 13.69
N LEU A 149 9.66 -17.38 12.59
CA LEU A 149 10.02 -16.60 11.40
C LEU A 149 8.77 -16.08 10.68
N ALA A 150 7.68 -16.83 10.67
CA ALA A 150 6.40 -16.41 10.09
C ALA A 150 5.84 -15.16 10.79
N SER A 151 5.90 -15.11 12.13
CA SER A 151 5.52 -13.92 12.91
C SER A 151 6.43 -12.73 12.62
N LEU A 152 7.75 -12.95 12.53
CA LEU A 152 8.71 -11.89 12.20
C LEU A 152 8.52 -11.36 10.77
N TYR A 153 8.25 -12.25 9.82
CA TYR A 153 7.97 -11.93 8.43
C TYR A 153 6.73 -11.03 8.31
N GLU A 154 5.64 -11.41 8.99
CA GLU A 154 4.41 -10.62 9.00
C GLU A 154 4.64 -9.22 9.59
N PHE A 155 5.34 -9.13 10.72
CA PHE A 155 5.73 -7.86 11.32
C PHE A 155 6.60 -7.02 10.39
N SER A 156 7.61 -7.63 9.76
CA SER A 156 8.55 -6.97 8.85
C SER A 156 7.88 -6.45 7.58
N LEU A 157 6.87 -7.16 7.09
CA LEU A 157 6.05 -6.78 5.93
C LEU A 157 5.14 -5.59 6.27
N VAL A 158 4.53 -5.57 7.45
CA VAL A 158 3.72 -4.43 7.93
C VAL A 158 4.60 -3.19 8.14
N LEU A 159 5.82 -3.36 8.63
CA LEU A 159 6.79 -2.27 8.76
C LEU A 159 7.36 -1.74 7.44
N ARG A 160 7.11 -2.43 6.31
CA ARG A 160 7.63 -2.07 4.98
C ARG A 160 9.17 -2.07 4.92
N SER A 161 9.80 -2.96 5.69
CA SER A 161 11.25 -2.98 5.88
C SER A 161 12.04 -3.36 4.63
N ALA A 162 11.41 -4.06 3.67
CA ALA A 162 12.01 -4.40 2.37
C ALA A 162 11.79 -3.31 1.29
N SER A 163 11.03 -2.26 1.58
CA SER A 163 10.76 -1.20 0.60
C SER A 163 12.02 -0.56 -0.01
N PRO A 164 13.06 -0.20 0.78
CA PRO A 164 14.29 0.38 0.22
C PRO A 164 15.02 -0.56 -0.76
N ARG A 165 14.85 -1.88 -0.59
CA ARG A 165 15.41 -2.90 -1.48
C ARG A 165 14.81 -2.81 -2.88
N LEU A 166 13.50 -2.63 -2.96
CA LEU A 166 12.80 -2.46 -4.24
C LEU A 166 13.15 -1.14 -4.92
N VAL A 167 13.39 -0.08 -4.15
CA VAL A 167 13.88 1.20 -4.68
C VAL A 167 15.26 1.05 -5.30
N LEU A 168 16.14 0.24 -4.70
CA LEU A 168 17.44 -0.05 -5.31
C LEU A 168 17.29 -0.75 -6.67
N TYR A 169 16.39 -1.72 -6.80
CA TYR A 169 16.13 -2.36 -8.10
C TYR A 169 15.55 -1.41 -9.14
N GLN A 170 14.75 -0.41 -8.72
CA GLN A 170 14.27 0.65 -9.62
C GLN A 170 15.45 1.48 -10.16
N GLN A 171 16.45 1.76 -9.33
CA GLN A 171 17.64 2.50 -9.77
C GLN A 171 18.48 1.67 -10.75
N LEU A 172 18.71 0.38 -10.45
CA LEU A 172 19.42 -0.52 -11.37
C LEU A 172 18.67 -0.71 -12.70
N ALA A 173 17.34 -0.70 -12.66
CA ALA A 173 16.51 -0.74 -13.86
C ALA A 173 16.66 0.53 -14.71
N ASP A 174 16.70 1.71 -14.08
CA ASP A 174 16.94 2.98 -14.77
C ASP A 174 18.34 3.03 -15.40
N GLU A 175 19.36 2.57 -14.66
CA GLU A 175 20.73 2.42 -15.16
C GLU A 175 20.79 1.49 -16.39
N SER A 176 20.18 0.31 -16.30
CA SER A 176 20.07 -0.67 -17.40
C SER A 176 19.35 -0.10 -18.62
N LEU A 177 18.31 0.72 -18.45
CA LEU A 177 17.62 1.36 -19.58
C LEU A 177 18.46 2.48 -20.18
N SER A 178 19.16 3.25 -19.36
CA SER A 178 19.98 4.39 -19.80
C SER A 178 21.27 3.97 -20.52
N SER A 179 21.78 2.75 -20.29
CA SER A 179 22.97 2.23 -20.96
C SER A 179 22.73 1.92 -22.45
N PHE A 180 21.47 1.87 -22.90
CA PHE A 180 21.10 1.63 -24.30
C PHE A 180 20.35 2.86 -24.85
N PRO A 181 20.97 3.70 -25.70
CA PRO A 181 20.29 4.83 -26.33
C PRO A 181 19.14 4.31 -27.18
N LEU A 182 17.91 4.60 -26.78
CA LEU A 182 16.73 4.27 -27.56
C LEU A 182 16.45 5.41 -28.55
N PRO A 183 15.95 5.10 -29.76
CA PRO A 183 15.45 6.13 -30.65
C PRO A 183 14.31 6.88 -29.93
N GLU A 184 14.42 8.21 -29.82
CA GLU A 184 13.36 9.00 -29.20
C GLU A 184 12.03 8.75 -29.90
N GLU A 185 11.02 8.29 -29.14
CA GLU A 185 9.65 8.30 -29.61
C GLU A 185 9.22 9.77 -29.72
N ASN A 186 9.13 10.24 -30.97
CA ASN A 186 8.69 11.57 -31.34
C ASN A 186 7.25 11.79 -30.81
N ASN A 187 7.13 12.37 -29.62
CA ASN A 187 5.83 12.74 -29.06
C ASN A 187 5.23 13.86 -29.92
N SER A 188 4.33 13.47 -30.81
CA SER A 188 3.50 14.41 -31.54
C SER A 188 2.49 15.07 -30.59
N ASN A 189 2.55 16.40 -30.56
CA ASN A 189 1.44 17.33 -30.36
C ASN A 189 0.68 17.30 -29.02
N ILE A 190 1.15 18.10 -28.05
CA ILE A 190 0.24 18.98 -27.29
C ILE A 190 0.79 20.41 -27.41
N VAL A 191 0.13 21.20 -28.25
CA VAL A 191 0.31 22.66 -28.28
C VAL A 191 -0.29 23.20 -26.99
N GLY A 192 0.58 23.75 -26.15
CA GLY A 192 0.24 24.60 -25.03
C GLY A 192 1.44 25.50 -24.78
N GLU A 193 1.42 26.70 -25.34
CA GLU A 193 2.41 27.75 -25.07
C GLU A 193 2.55 28.01 -23.57
N GLY A 194 3.80 28.01 -23.10
CA GLY A 194 4.15 28.45 -21.76
C GLY A 194 5.47 27.84 -21.29
N ASN A 195 6.55 28.61 -21.48
CA ASN A 195 7.89 28.52 -20.88
C ASN A 195 8.69 27.19 -20.88
N GLU A 196 9.40 26.98 -21.99
CA GLU A 196 10.71 26.30 -22.06
C GLU A 196 11.70 26.79 -20.99
N SER A 197 12.37 25.85 -20.32
CA SER A 197 13.82 25.83 -19.99
C SER A 197 14.20 25.12 -18.68
N ILE A 198 13.51 24.06 -18.27
CA ILE A 198 14.01 23.16 -17.20
C ILE A 198 13.82 21.69 -17.58
N GLU A 199 14.39 21.22 -18.70
CA GLU A 199 14.33 19.79 -19.01
C GLU A 199 15.62 19.14 -19.52
N ARG A 200 16.76 19.86 -19.58
CA ARG A 200 18.04 19.25 -20.00
C ARG A 200 19.24 19.49 -19.09
N LYS A 201 19.00 19.69 -17.79
CA LYS A 201 20.09 19.76 -16.79
C LYS A 201 19.76 18.97 -15.53
N ILE A 202 19.31 17.73 -15.68
CA ILE A 202 19.25 16.74 -14.60
C ILE A 202 19.85 15.41 -15.11
N SER A 203 21.07 15.45 -15.64
CA SER A 203 21.87 14.23 -15.87
C SER A 203 22.84 13.99 -14.70
N GLY A 204 22.45 14.42 -13.49
CA GLY A 204 23.30 14.33 -12.30
C GLY A 204 22.56 14.39 -10.95
N THR A 205 21.24 14.52 -10.94
CA THR A 205 20.45 14.38 -9.71
C THR A 205 19.60 13.12 -9.86
N SER A 206 20.12 11.99 -9.38
CA SER A 206 19.32 10.78 -9.20
C SER A 206 18.16 11.14 -8.26
N VAL A 207 16.97 11.34 -8.82
CA VAL A 207 15.76 11.56 -8.02
C VAL A 207 15.36 10.20 -7.45
N VAL A 208 15.89 9.90 -6.26
CA VAL A 208 15.63 8.66 -5.54
C VAL A 208 14.12 8.41 -5.45
N GLY A 209 13.65 7.28 -6.00
CA GLY A 209 12.29 6.78 -5.81
C GLY A 209 11.28 7.06 -6.92
N LEU A 210 11.71 7.58 -8.08
CA LEU A 210 10.91 7.56 -9.31
C LEU A 210 11.01 6.18 -9.96
N LYS A 211 9.87 5.70 -10.48
CA LYS A 211 9.82 4.43 -11.22
C LYS A 211 10.37 4.62 -12.63
N PRO A 212 11.17 3.68 -13.15
CA PRO A 212 11.72 3.78 -14.49
C PRO A 212 10.61 3.88 -15.54
N LYS A 213 10.86 4.65 -16.60
CA LYS A 213 9.98 4.74 -17.77
C LYS A 213 10.50 3.79 -18.82
N THR A 214 9.64 2.92 -19.30
CA THR A 214 9.99 1.91 -20.31
C THR A 214 9.42 2.26 -21.68
N PRO A 215 10.10 1.86 -22.77
CA PRO A 215 9.66 2.14 -24.15
C PRO A 215 8.40 1.37 -24.50
N GLY A 216 7.52 1.97 -25.31
CA GLY A 216 6.27 1.33 -25.75
C GLY A 216 5.36 0.85 -24.61
N GLY A 217 5.55 1.34 -23.38
CA GLY A 217 4.81 0.90 -22.19
C GLY A 217 4.98 -0.58 -21.84
N LYS A 218 6.10 -1.21 -22.22
CA LYS A 218 6.44 -2.60 -21.89
C LYS A 218 6.83 -2.72 -20.42
N CYS A 219 6.36 -3.75 -19.71
CA CYS A 219 6.53 -3.84 -18.25
C CYS A 219 7.65 -4.77 -17.80
N CYS A 220 8.18 -5.58 -18.71
CA CYS A 220 9.25 -6.52 -18.44
C CYS A 220 10.27 -6.46 -19.57
N TRP A 221 11.54 -6.64 -19.24
CA TRP A 221 12.61 -6.79 -20.21
C TRP A 221 13.75 -7.61 -19.64
N VAL A 222 14.58 -8.15 -20.52
CA VAL A 222 15.78 -8.90 -20.16
C VAL A 222 17.01 -8.15 -20.62
N ASP A 223 17.91 -7.90 -19.69
CA ASP A 223 19.22 -7.31 -19.95
C ASP A 223 20.29 -8.41 -20.01
N THR A 224 21.07 -8.37 -21.08
CA THR A 224 22.18 -9.30 -21.35
C THR A 224 23.55 -8.62 -21.35
N GLY A 225 23.61 -7.31 -21.09
CA GLY A 225 24.79 -6.44 -21.16
C GLY A 225 25.09 -5.89 -22.55
N GLY A 226 24.75 -6.64 -23.60
CA GLY A 226 24.88 -6.20 -24.99
C GLY A 226 23.58 -5.78 -25.65
N SER A 227 22.43 -6.21 -25.12
CA SER A 227 21.11 -5.92 -25.69
C SER A 227 20.01 -6.07 -24.64
N LEU A 228 18.94 -5.29 -24.82
CA LEU A 228 17.69 -5.41 -24.08
C LEU A 228 16.64 -6.13 -24.92
N PHE A 229 15.96 -7.11 -24.33
CA PHE A 229 14.87 -7.84 -24.97
C PHE A 229 13.55 -7.54 -24.27
N PHE A 230 12.61 -6.91 -24.97
CA PHE A 230 11.28 -6.59 -24.45
C PHE A 230 10.22 -7.63 -24.80
N ASP A 231 10.53 -8.54 -25.73
CA ASP A 231 9.64 -9.59 -26.21
C ASP A 231 10.31 -10.98 -26.16
N VAL A 232 9.53 -11.99 -25.77
CA VAL A 232 10.01 -13.37 -25.59
C VAL A 232 10.53 -14.03 -26.87
N PRO A 233 9.90 -13.84 -28.06
CA PRO A 233 10.41 -14.43 -29.30
C PRO A 233 11.82 -13.98 -29.68
N GLU A 234 12.15 -12.70 -29.45
CA GLU A 234 13.48 -12.15 -29.70
C GLU A 234 14.51 -12.75 -28.73
N LEU A 235 14.14 -12.84 -27.45
CA LEU A 235 14.96 -13.49 -26.43
C LEU A 235 15.23 -14.96 -26.77
N LEU A 236 14.21 -15.71 -27.22
CA LEU A 236 14.37 -17.11 -27.62
C LEU A 236 15.39 -17.28 -28.75
N THR A 237 15.38 -16.35 -29.71
CA THR A 237 16.35 -16.34 -30.81
C THR A 237 17.77 -16.13 -30.28
N TRP A 238 17.95 -15.20 -29.35
CA TRP A 238 19.24 -15.00 -28.67
C TRP A 238 19.70 -16.21 -27.84
N LEU A 239 18.77 -16.88 -27.15
CA LEU A 239 19.05 -18.10 -26.36
C LEU A 239 19.48 -19.30 -27.22
N GLN A 240 19.01 -19.37 -28.47
CA GLN A 240 19.36 -20.44 -29.42
C GLN A 240 20.72 -20.21 -30.08
N ASN A 241 21.14 -18.96 -30.25
CA ASN A 241 22.41 -18.64 -30.86
C ASN A 241 23.56 -19.01 -29.91
N PRO A 242 24.55 -19.83 -30.32
CA PRO A 242 25.68 -20.18 -29.47
C PRO A 242 26.48 -18.95 -29.06
N ALA A 243 27.08 -18.98 -27.86
CA ALA A 243 28.01 -17.97 -27.39
C ALA A 243 29.18 -17.85 -28.36
N GLU A 244 29.08 -16.93 -29.33
CA GLU A 244 30.27 -16.41 -29.97
C GLU A 244 31.22 -16.00 -28.85
N SER A 245 32.47 -16.43 -28.93
CA SER A 245 33.53 -15.95 -28.05
C SER A 245 33.70 -14.47 -28.32
N VAL A 246 32.91 -13.65 -27.62
CA VAL A 246 32.89 -12.21 -27.80
C VAL A 246 34.26 -11.68 -27.44
N GLY A 247 34.93 -11.08 -28.43
CA GLY A 247 36.12 -10.28 -28.20
C GLY A 247 35.77 -9.08 -27.33
N ASP A 248 36.41 -9.00 -26.16
CA ASP A 248 36.85 -7.84 -25.36
C ASP A 248 36.02 -6.53 -25.24
N SER A 249 34.78 -6.41 -25.71
CA SER A 249 34.06 -5.11 -25.65
C SER A 249 32.61 -5.13 -25.15
N ILE A 250 32.01 -6.26 -24.79
CA ILE A 250 30.70 -6.29 -24.13
C ILE A 250 30.90 -6.64 -22.67
N GLN A 251 30.85 -5.64 -21.78
CA GLN A 251 30.88 -5.91 -20.35
C GLN A 251 29.51 -6.48 -19.94
N PRO A 252 29.46 -7.68 -19.31
CA PRO A 252 28.20 -8.19 -18.78
C PRO A 252 27.67 -7.25 -17.69
N PRO A 253 26.35 -7.18 -17.47
CA PRO A 253 25.81 -6.35 -16.41
C PRO A 253 26.39 -6.78 -15.06
N ASP A 254 26.66 -5.81 -14.19
CA ASP A 254 27.18 -6.09 -12.86
C ASP A 254 26.20 -6.94 -12.06
N LEU A 255 26.74 -7.97 -11.39
CA LEU A 255 25.99 -8.80 -10.44
C LEU A 255 26.36 -8.41 -9.02
N TYR A 256 25.34 -8.36 -8.18
CA TYR A 256 25.50 -8.05 -6.77
C TYR A 256 25.15 -9.25 -5.90
N ASP A 257 25.72 -9.32 -4.69
CA ASP A 257 25.49 -10.43 -3.74
C ASP A 257 24.02 -10.65 -3.39
N PHE A 258 23.23 -9.60 -3.57
CA PHE A 258 21.83 -9.51 -3.24
C PHE A 258 20.91 -9.90 -4.40
N ASP A 259 21.46 -10.12 -5.60
CA ASP A 259 20.68 -10.50 -6.77
C ASP A 259 20.13 -11.93 -6.62
N HIS A 260 18.91 -12.12 -7.11
CA HIS A 260 18.26 -13.42 -7.09
C HIS A 260 18.74 -14.23 -8.29
N ILE A 261 19.73 -15.10 -8.08
CA ILE A 261 20.23 -16.04 -9.08
C ILE A 261 19.42 -17.33 -8.96
N HIS A 262 18.88 -17.81 -10.08
CA HIS A 262 18.09 -19.04 -10.11
C HIS A 262 18.97 -20.27 -9.86
N PHE A 263 18.55 -21.18 -8.99
CA PHE A 263 19.31 -22.37 -8.58
C PHE A 263 19.70 -23.31 -9.73
N GLY A 264 18.93 -23.34 -10.81
CA GLY A 264 19.26 -24.10 -12.03
C GLY A 264 20.38 -23.49 -12.88
N SER A 265 20.90 -22.32 -12.52
CA SER A 265 21.89 -21.59 -13.31
C SER A 265 23.29 -22.17 -13.18
N SER A 266 24.01 -22.25 -14.30
CA SER A 266 25.43 -22.61 -14.31
C SER A 266 26.33 -21.36 -14.19
N SER A 267 27.52 -21.50 -13.60
CA SER A 267 28.45 -20.37 -13.45
C SER A 267 29.12 -19.96 -14.76
N ARG A 268 29.16 -20.83 -15.78
CA ARG A 268 29.87 -20.58 -17.05
C ARG A 268 28.96 -20.10 -18.19
N SER A 269 27.66 -19.99 -17.93
CA SER A 269 26.67 -19.57 -18.92
C SER A 269 26.54 -18.05 -19.01
N ARG A 270 26.02 -17.56 -20.14
CA ARG A 270 25.76 -16.12 -20.36
C ARG A 270 24.77 -15.57 -19.34
N LEU A 271 24.95 -14.32 -18.93
CA LEU A 271 24.07 -13.68 -17.96
C LEU A 271 22.80 -13.12 -18.64
N ALA A 272 21.65 -13.35 -18.02
CA ALA A 272 20.38 -12.73 -18.39
C ALA A 272 19.65 -12.25 -17.12
N ILE A 273 19.49 -10.94 -16.99
CA ILE A 273 18.81 -10.28 -15.87
C ILE A 273 17.40 -9.89 -16.32
N LEU A 274 16.38 -10.51 -15.72
CA LEU A 274 14.99 -10.14 -15.92
C LEU A 274 14.61 -9.00 -14.98
N TYR A 275 14.24 -7.87 -15.58
CA TYR A 275 13.53 -6.79 -14.92
C TYR A 275 12.03 -6.97 -15.12
N GLY A 276 11.28 -7.10 -14.04
CA GLY A 276 9.83 -7.22 -14.08
C GLY A 276 9.22 -7.54 -12.72
N ALA A 277 7.90 -7.54 -12.65
CA ALA A 277 7.17 -7.77 -11.41
C ALA A 277 6.36 -9.07 -11.45
N LEU A 278 6.46 -9.85 -10.37
CA LEU A 278 5.54 -10.96 -10.09
C LEU A 278 4.09 -10.47 -10.09
N GLY A 279 3.21 -11.21 -10.75
CA GLY A 279 1.81 -10.83 -10.97
C GLY A 279 1.55 -10.11 -12.28
N THR A 280 2.57 -9.92 -13.13
CA THR A 280 2.39 -9.49 -14.52
C THR A 280 2.45 -10.69 -15.47
N TYR A 281 1.67 -10.66 -16.55
CA TYR A 281 1.71 -11.71 -17.57
C TYR A 281 3.08 -11.80 -18.24
N CYS A 282 3.73 -10.66 -18.52
CA CYS A 282 5.07 -10.66 -19.13
C CYS A 282 6.11 -11.36 -18.24
N PHE A 283 6.05 -11.15 -16.92
CA PHE A 283 6.98 -11.79 -16.00
C PHE A 283 6.86 -13.31 -16.08
N LYS A 284 5.63 -13.84 -16.08
CA LYS A 284 5.40 -15.29 -16.19
C LYS A 284 6.01 -15.87 -17.48
N GLN A 285 5.81 -15.20 -18.62
CA GLN A 285 6.33 -15.67 -19.92
C GLN A 285 7.87 -15.68 -19.97
N PHE A 286 8.49 -14.58 -19.54
CA PHE A 286 9.96 -14.50 -19.46
C PHE A 286 10.53 -15.49 -18.45
N HIS A 287 9.90 -15.59 -17.28
CA HIS A 287 10.34 -16.47 -16.21
C HIS A 287 10.37 -17.93 -16.65
N VAL A 288 9.28 -18.46 -17.24
CA VAL A 288 9.25 -19.85 -17.73
C VAL A 288 10.33 -20.09 -18.78
N THR A 289 10.52 -19.15 -19.71
CA THR A 289 11.52 -19.24 -20.77
C THR A 289 12.94 -19.31 -20.20
N LEU A 290 13.27 -18.40 -19.27
CA LEU A 290 14.59 -18.31 -18.66
C LEU A 290 14.89 -19.45 -17.69
N VAL A 291 13.89 -19.96 -16.95
CA VAL A 291 14.04 -21.14 -16.09
C VAL A 291 14.40 -22.36 -16.92
N ASN A 292 13.72 -22.59 -18.05
CA ASN A 292 14.04 -23.71 -18.94
C ASN A 292 15.45 -23.58 -19.53
N ALA A 293 15.81 -22.39 -20.01
CA ALA A 293 17.15 -22.13 -20.53
C ALA A 293 18.25 -22.25 -19.45
N ALA A 294 17.96 -21.86 -18.20
CA ALA A 294 18.88 -22.02 -17.08
C ALA A 294 19.12 -23.50 -16.76
N LYS A 295 18.05 -24.30 -16.68
CA LYS A 295 18.14 -25.76 -16.45
C LYS A 295 18.94 -26.48 -17.55
N GLU A 296 18.88 -26.00 -18.78
CA GLU A 296 19.70 -26.48 -19.91
C GLU A 296 21.15 -25.96 -19.87
N GLY A 297 21.52 -25.14 -18.89
CA GLY A 297 22.86 -24.57 -18.75
C GLY A 297 23.19 -23.47 -19.76
N LYS A 298 22.19 -22.92 -20.46
CA LYS A 298 22.39 -21.88 -21.50
C LYS A 298 22.59 -20.50 -20.92
N VAL A 299 21.91 -20.20 -19.80
CA VAL A 299 21.96 -18.89 -19.16
C VAL A 299 22.08 -18.97 -17.65
N ARG A 300 22.74 -17.97 -17.08
CA ARG A 300 22.65 -17.62 -15.68
C ARG A 300 21.48 -16.66 -15.54
N TYR A 301 20.37 -17.16 -15.01
CA TYR A 301 19.13 -16.42 -14.89
C TYR A 301 19.07 -15.66 -13.56
N VAL A 302 18.88 -14.35 -13.65
CA VAL A 302 18.75 -13.45 -12.51
C VAL A 302 17.45 -12.66 -12.58
N VAL A 303 16.82 -12.37 -11.44
CA VAL A 303 15.63 -11.52 -11.37
C VAL A 303 15.89 -10.28 -10.51
N ARG A 304 15.54 -9.10 -11.06
CA ARG A 304 15.47 -7.83 -10.34
C ARG A 304 14.02 -7.31 -10.36
N PRO A 305 13.30 -7.40 -9.23
CA PRO A 305 11.91 -6.98 -9.18
C PRO A 305 11.73 -5.49 -9.41
N VAL A 306 10.96 -5.13 -10.44
CA VAL A 306 10.65 -3.72 -10.74
C VAL A 306 9.26 -3.57 -11.33
N ILE A 307 8.57 -2.50 -10.94
CA ILE A 307 7.32 -2.05 -11.54
C ILE A 307 7.60 -0.71 -12.22
N PRO A 308 7.72 -0.67 -13.55
CA PRO A 308 7.86 0.58 -14.29
C PRO A 308 6.64 1.49 -14.16
N SER A 309 6.84 2.77 -14.47
CA SER A 309 5.76 3.75 -14.54
C SER A 309 4.70 3.33 -15.57
N GLY A 310 3.43 3.31 -15.17
CA GLY A 310 2.30 2.93 -16.05
C GLY A 310 2.01 1.43 -16.09
N CYS A 311 2.83 0.60 -15.44
CA CYS A 311 2.62 -0.84 -15.33
C CYS A 311 1.76 -1.26 -14.12
N GLU A 312 1.39 -0.32 -13.24
CA GLU A 312 0.55 -0.57 -12.06
C GLU A 312 -0.90 -0.94 -12.41
N VAL A 313 -1.32 -0.75 -13.66
CA VAL A 313 -2.64 -1.18 -14.17
C VAL A 313 -2.57 -2.52 -14.90
N LYS A 314 -1.36 -2.94 -15.33
CA LYS A 314 -1.12 -4.19 -16.07
C LYS A 314 -0.71 -5.36 -15.16
N ILE A 315 -0.36 -5.05 -13.92
CA ILE A 315 -0.14 -6.04 -12.86
C ILE A 315 -1.48 -6.50 -12.30
N ASN A 316 -1.56 -7.77 -11.89
CA ASN A 316 -2.73 -8.29 -11.21
C ASN A 316 -3.08 -7.44 -9.96
N SER A 317 -4.32 -7.56 -9.52
CA SER A 317 -4.88 -6.82 -8.38
C SER A 317 -3.99 -6.89 -7.12
N CYS A 318 -3.43 -8.06 -6.82
CA CYS A 318 -2.59 -8.24 -5.63
C CYS A 318 -1.17 -7.68 -5.77
N GLY A 319 -0.58 -7.71 -6.96
CA GLY A 319 0.73 -7.13 -7.24
C GLY A 319 0.69 -5.60 -7.25
N ALA A 320 -0.46 -4.98 -7.52
CA ALA A 320 -0.65 -3.54 -7.41
C ALA A 320 -0.74 -3.02 -5.96
N VAL A 321 -1.02 -3.89 -4.98
CA VAL A 321 -1.24 -3.48 -3.59
C VAL A 321 0.02 -2.83 -3.00
N GLY A 322 -0.13 -1.61 -2.50
CA GLY A 322 0.97 -0.81 -1.94
C GLY A 322 1.87 -0.13 -2.98
N ALA A 323 1.74 -0.46 -4.27
CA ALA A 323 2.61 0.05 -5.32
C ALA A 323 2.29 1.49 -5.78
N ARG A 324 1.30 2.17 -5.18
CA ARG A 324 0.86 3.51 -5.58
C ARG A 324 0.90 4.47 -4.40
N GLY A 325 1.01 5.77 -4.70
CA GLY A 325 0.97 6.84 -3.70
C GLY A 325 2.26 6.99 -2.91
N SER A 326 2.20 7.75 -1.81
CA SER A 326 3.30 7.83 -0.84
C SER A 326 3.28 6.62 0.10
N LEU A 327 4.46 6.22 0.54
CA LEU A 327 4.61 5.09 1.45
C LEU A 327 4.68 5.57 2.90
N ASN A 328 3.73 5.16 3.73
CA ASN A 328 3.85 5.31 5.18
C ASN A 328 4.82 4.27 5.73
N LEU A 329 5.76 4.71 6.55
CA LEU A 329 6.73 3.83 7.20
C LEU A 329 6.22 3.40 8.58
N GLY A 330 6.77 2.31 9.12
CA GLY A 330 6.60 1.91 10.51
C GLY A 330 7.90 2.07 11.29
N GLY A 331 7.87 1.81 12.61
CA GLY A 331 9.08 1.74 13.44
C GLY A 331 9.58 3.08 14.00
N TYR A 332 8.72 4.11 14.03
CA TYR A 332 8.98 5.37 14.71
C TYR A 332 8.05 5.56 15.91
N GLY A 333 8.50 6.29 16.92
CA GLY A 333 7.69 6.79 18.03
C GLY A 333 7.36 8.26 17.83
N VAL A 334 6.17 8.67 18.28
CA VAL A 334 5.76 10.08 18.31
C VAL A 334 5.49 10.44 19.76
N GLU A 335 6.09 11.53 20.21
CA GLU A 335 5.83 12.09 21.53
C GLU A 335 5.19 13.47 21.42
N LEU A 336 4.32 13.79 22.38
CA LEU A 336 3.75 15.12 22.56
C LEU A 336 4.30 15.70 23.85
N ALA A 337 5.37 16.48 23.73
CA ALA A 337 5.96 17.15 24.87
C ALA A 337 5.17 18.42 25.23
N LEU A 338 4.83 18.56 26.52
CA LEU A 338 4.27 19.79 27.06
C LEU A 338 5.36 20.85 27.17
N LYS A 339 5.29 21.88 26.31
CA LYS A 339 6.30 22.94 26.27
C LYS A 339 6.23 23.92 27.45
N ASN A 340 5.04 24.08 28.06
CA ASN A 340 4.85 24.96 29.21
C ASN A 340 4.60 24.11 30.47
N MET A 341 5.62 23.96 31.31
CA MET A 341 5.52 23.24 32.60
C MET A 341 5.29 24.15 33.81
N GLU A 342 5.24 25.48 33.62
CA GLU A 342 4.95 26.43 34.70
C GLU A 342 3.43 26.44 34.97
N TYR A 343 2.98 25.57 35.87
CA TYR A 343 1.70 25.78 36.53
C TYR A 343 1.92 26.80 37.64
N LYS A 344 1.54 28.06 37.38
CA LYS A 344 1.37 29.03 38.45
C LYS A 344 0.30 28.50 39.40
N ALA A 345 0.69 28.21 40.63
CA ALA A 345 -0.25 27.95 41.70
C ALA A 345 -1.15 29.17 41.84
N MET A 346 -2.43 29.03 41.53
CA MET A 346 -3.44 29.99 41.96
C MET A 346 -3.57 29.81 43.48
N ASP A 347 -3.30 30.89 44.21
CA ASP A 347 -3.56 30.95 45.64
C ASP A 347 -5.09 31.05 45.84
N ASP A 348 -5.73 29.99 46.34
CA ASP A 348 -7.17 29.94 46.63
C ASP A 348 -7.60 30.86 47.80
N SER A 349 -6.67 31.66 48.36
CA SER A 349 -6.92 32.64 49.43
C SER A 349 -7.88 33.78 49.07
N ALA A 350 -8.34 33.87 47.83
CA ALA A 350 -9.24 34.93 47.36
C ALA A 350 -10.67 34.47 47.00
N ILE A 351 -11.14 33.32 47.51
CA ILE A 351 -12.61 33.14 47.62
C ILE A 351 -13.09 34.08 48.72
N LYS A 352 -13.56 35.27 48.33
CA LYS A 352 -14.33 36.14 49.22
C LYS A 352 -15.49 35.32 49.76
N LYS A 353 -15.44 34.98 51.07
CA LYS A 353 -16.61 34.65 51.88
C LYS A 353 -17.48 35.92 51.97
N GLY A 354 -18.19 36.23 50.90
CA GLY A 354 -19.13 37.34 50.81
C GLY A 354 -20.54 36.87 51.13
N GLN A 355 -20.91 37.00 52.40
CA GLN A 355 -22.28 37.15 52.94
C GLN A 355 -23.39 36.27 52.34
N PHE A 356 -23.66 35.13 53.00
CA PHE A 356 -25.04 34.68 53.17
C PHE A 356 -25.75 35.62 54.15
N SER A 357 -26.46 36.62 53.64
CA SER A 357 -27.49 37.32 54.41
C SER A 357 -28.71 36.39 54.51
N PHE A 358 -28.88 35.79 55.69
CA PHE A 358 -30.12 35.11 56.07
C PHE A 358 -31.24 36.16 56.14
N GLY A 359 -32.03 36.26 55.08
CA GLY A 359 -33.32 36.95 55.12
C GLY A 359 -34.34 36.02 55.76
N VAL A 360 -34.65 36.27 57.03
CA VAL A 360 -35.81 35.70 57.71
C VAL A 360 -37.06 36.31 57.06
N TYR A 361 -37.84 35.51 56.35
CA TYR A 361 -39.27 35.77 56.20
C TYR A 361 -40.02 34.73 57.01
N SER A 362 -40.53 35.20 58.14
CA SER A 362 -41.58 34.56 58.91
C SER A 362 -42.90 34.85 58.20
N GLU A 363 -43.61 33.81 57.76
CA GLU A 363 -45.04 33.90 57.49
C GLU A 363 -45.75 33.02 58.53
N VAL A 364 -46.45 33.70 59.43
CA VAL A 364 -47.39 33.16 60.41
C VAL A 364 -48.77 33.58 59.90
N ILE A 365 -49.61 32.62 59.53
CA ILE A 365 -50.81 32.12 60.24
C ILE A 365 -51.26 30.85 59.49
#